data_AF-K1T566-F1
#
_entry.id   AF-K1T566-F1
#
_cell.length_a   1.000
_cell.length_b   1.000
_cell.length_c   1.000
_cell.angle_alpha   90.00
_cell.angle_beta   90.00
_cell.angle_gamma   90.00
#
_symmetry.space_group_name_H-M   'P 1'
#
loop_
_entity.id
_entity.type
_entity.pdbx_description
1 polymer ?
#
loop_
_entity_poly.entity_id
_entity_poly.type
_entity_poly.pdbx_seq_one_letter_code
_entity_poly.pdbx_strand_id
1 'polypeptide(L)'
;APLVHVLAYIIMKPVAQHGVKNGIITLKTEFIMIQIDRETFQMMLHQIMERFDRIDDRLNRMNRQTAALEGDKLLDNQDMCELLGVTKRTLARYRQKKLVTYYMIDGRTYYKASEVQDFLNRKGKVLPARIKKELGLQP
;
A
#
# COMPACT_ATOMS: atom_id res chain seq x y z
N ALA A 1 -0.71 24.68 31.79
CA ALA A 1 -0.65 26.13 31.50
C ALA A 1 -1.89 26.81 32.10
N PRO A 2 -1.73 27.65 33.15
CA PRO A 2 -2.83 28.24 33.92
C PRO A 2 -3.75 29.16 33.10
N LEU A 3 -3.24 29.71 31.98
CA LEU A 3 -4.03 30.52 31.05
C LEU A 3 -5.22 29.75 30.45
N VAL A 4 -5.08 28.45 30.23
CA VAL A 4 -6.13 27.62 29.59
C VAL A 4 -7.31 27.40 30.54
N HIS A 5 -7.03 27.26 31.84
CA HIS A 5 -8.08 27.15 32.87
C HIS A 5 -8.79 28.48 33.12
N VAL A 6 -8.05 29.60 33.08
CA VAL A 6 -8.64 30.94 33.25
C VAL A 6 -9.51 31.31 32.04
N LEU A 7 -9.06 31.00 30.82
CA LEU A 7 -9.88 31.16 29.61
C LEU A 7 -11.12 30.27 29.62
N ALA A 8 -11.00 29.01 30.03
CA ALA A 8 -12.15 28.11 30.19
C ALA A 8 -13.16 28.63 31.23
N TYR A 9 -12.69 29.19 32.35
CA TYR A 9 -13.54 29.75 33.40
C TYR A 9 -14.27 31.03 32.97
N ILE A 10 -13.61 31.90 32.19
CA ILE A 10 -14.21 33.14 31.67
C ILE A 10 -15.28 32.83 30.61
N ILE A 11 -15.04 31.83 29.75
CA ILE A 11 -15.99 31.43 28.70
C ILE A 11 -17.21 30.68 29.28
N MET A 12 -17.05 29.92 30.37
CA MET A 12 -18.16 29.14 30.97
C MET A 12 -19.04 29.94 31.95
N LYS A 13 -18.64 31.13 32.41
CA LYS A 13 -19.38 31.91 33.41
C LYS A 13 -20.76 32.46 33.01
N PRO A 14 -21.04 32.86 31.74
CA PRO A 14 -22.34 33.43 31.38
C PRO A 14 -23.47 32.39 31.25
N VAL A 15 -23.16 31.09 31.20
CA VAL A 15 -24.14 30.00 31.03
C VAL A 15 -24.77 29.55 32.37
N ALA A 16 -24.29 30.03 33.51
CA ALA A 16 -24.79 29.60 34.82
C ALA A 16 -26.06 30.36 35.30
N GLN A 17 -26.33 31.56 34.79
CA GLN A 17 -27.39 32.43 35.36
C GLN A 17 -28.77 32.29 34.71
N HIS A 18 -28.94 31.45 33.69
CA HIS A 18 -30.24 31.11 33.07
C HIS A 18 -30.52 29.58 33.19
N GLY A 19 -29.91 28.97 34.21
CA GLY A 19 -29.31 27.63 34.17
C GLY A 19 -30.19 26.41 34.49
N VAL A 20 -31.41 26.31 33.97
CA VAL A 20 -32.09 24.99 33.99
C VAL A 20 -32.60 24.56 32.61
N LYS A 21 -33.21 25.47 31.84
CA LYS A 21 -33.68 25.15 30.48
C LYS A 21 -32.54 25.07 29.45
N ASN A 22 -31.48 25.84 29.65
CA ASN A 22 -30.34 25.91 28.72
C ASN A 22 -29.31 24.80 28.95
N GLY A 23 -29.20 24.23 30.17
CA GLY A 23 -28.26 23.13 30.44
C GLY A 23 -28.58 21.86 29.65
N ILE A 24 -29.86 21.51 29.51
CA ILE A 24 -30.31 20.38 28.70
C ILE A 24 -30.07 20.65 27.20
N ILE A 25 -30.27 21.89 26.74
CA ILE A 25 -30.03 22.26 25.34
C ILE A 25 -28.54 22.20 25.02
N THR A 26 -27.68 22.77 25.87
CA THR A 26 -26.22 22.78 25.66
C THR A 26 -25.64 21.36 25.73
N LEU A 27 -26.04 20.54 26.70
CA LEU A 27 -25.64 19.14 26.76
C LEU A 27 -26.18 18.32 25.58
N LYS A 28 -27.41 18.60 25.09
CA LYS A 28 -27.90 18.01 23.84
C LYS A 28 -27.05 18.43 22.65
N THR A 29 -26.67 19.70 22.54
CA THR A 29 -25.87 20.20 21.41
C THR A 29 -24.45 19.64 21.42
N GLU A 30 -23.82 19.50 22.59
CA GLU A 30 -22.50 18.84 22.72
C GLU A 30 -22.59 17.34 22.44
N PHE A 31 -23.63 16.65 22.92
CA PHE A 31 -23.84 15.23 22.65
C PHE A 31 -24.15 14.97 21.18
N ILE A 32 -24.94 15.83 20.53
CA ILE A 32 -25.23 15.79 19.09
C ILE A 32 -23.96 16.09 18.28
N MET A 33 -23.11 17.04 18.67
CA MET A 33 -21.83 17.28 17.99
C MET A 33 -20.89 16.08 18.09
N ILE A 34 -20.78 15.43 19.25
CA ILE A 34 -19.95 14.23 19.43
C ILE A 34 -20.51 13.05 18.62
N GLN A 35 -21.84 12.92 18.51
CA GLN A 35 -22.46 11.90 17.66
C GLN A 35 -22.28 12.17 16.17
N ILE A 36 -22.40 13.43 15.72
CA ILE A 36 -22.14 13.82 14.32
C ILE A 36 -20.68 13.56 13.96
N ASP A 37 -19.73 13.83 14.86
CA ASP A 37 -18.31 13.54 14.65
C ASP A 37 -18.04 12.03 14.54
N ARG A 38 -18.70 11.21 15.36
CA ARG A 38 -18.61 9.74 15.29
C ARG A 38 -19.25 9.18 14.02
N GLU A 39 -20.45 9.60 13.64
CA GLU A 39 -21.14 9.10 12.44
C GLU A 39 -20.41 9.52 11.16
N THR A 40 -19.94 10.76 11.10
CA THR A 40 -19.16 11.27 9.97
C THR A 40 -17.84 10.50 9.86
N PHE A 41 -17.16 10.25 10.97
CA PHE A 41 -15.93 9.44 10.99
C PHE A 41 -16.18 8.00 10.54
N GLN A 42 -17.28 7.38 10.99
CA GLN A 42 -17.67 6.03 10.55
C GLN A 42 -17.97 5.98 9.05
N MET A 43 -18.67 6.98 8.51
CA MET A 43 -18.91 7.11 7.07
C MET A 43 -17.61 7.29 6.28
N MET A 44 -16.69 8.13 6.75
CA MET A 44 -15.38 8.31 6.12
C MET A 44 -14.57 7.01 6.15
N LEU A 45 -14.56 6.29 7.27
CA LEU A 45 -13.89 4.99 7.37
C LEU A 45 -14.51 3.95 6.43
N HIS A 46 -15.83 3.90 6.33
CA HIS A 46 -16.51 2.99 5.41
C HIS A 46 -16.14 3.29 3.96
N GLN A 47 -16.11 4.57 3.56
CA GLN A 47 -15.67 4.98 2.22
C GLN A 47 -14.22 4.63 1.94
N ILE A 48 -13.34 4.74 2.95
CA ILE A 48 -11.94 4.35 2.84
C ILE A 48 -11.82 2.84 2.68
N MET A 49 -12.52 2.04 3.48
CA MET A 49 -12.51 0.57 3.39
C MET A 49 -13.01 0.10 2.03
N GLU A 50 -14.12 0.64 1.52
CA GLU A 50 -14.59 0.35 0.17
C GLU A 50 -13.56 0.67 -0.93
N ARG A 51 -12.79 1.75 -0.74
CA ARG A 51 -11.70 2.10 -1.67
C ARG A 51 -10.57 1.08 -1.61
N PHE A 52 -10.22 0.60 -0.42
CA PHE A 52 -9.24 -0.46 -0.25
C PHE A 52 -9.70 -1.76 -0.91
N ASP A 53 -10.94 -2.18 -0.70
CA ASP A 53 -11.48 -3.41 -1.31
C ASP A 53 -11.46 -3.33 -2.84
N ARG A 54 -11.86 -2.19 -3.42
CA ARG A 54 -11.78 -1.97 -4.87
C ARG A 54 -10.35 -2.00 -5.41
N ILE A 55 -9.38 -1.53 -4.63
CA ILE A 55 -7.96 -1.59 -4.98
C ILE A 55 -7.47 -3.04 -4.91
N ASP A 56 -7.79 -3.77 -3.85
CA ASP A 56 -7.40 -5.17 -3.67
C ASP A 56 -7.99 -6.05 -4.79
N ASP A 57 -9.27 -5.86 -5.12
CA ASP A 57 -9.92 -6.51 -6.25
C ASP A 57 -9.23 -6.22 -7.58
N ARG A 58 -8.79 -4.98 -7.80
CA ARG A 58 -8.07 -4.59 -9.02
C ARG A 58 -6.69 -5.25 -9.05
N LEU A 59 -5.98 -5.28 -7.93
CA LEU A 59 -4.68 -5.95 -7.80
C LEU A 59 -4.83 -7.45 -8.01
N ASN A 60 -5.85 -8.09 -7.45
CA ASN A 60 -6.14 -9.51 -7.64
C ASN A 60 -6.47 -9.84 -9.09
N ARG A 61 -7.24 -9.00 -9.80
CA ARG A 61 -7.49 -9.17 -11.24
C ARG A 61 -6.21 -9.03 -12.07
N MET A 62 -5.37 -8.05 -11.76
CA MET A 62 -4.06 -7.88 -12.42
C MET A 62 -3.12 -9.06 -12.14
N ASN A 63 -3.09 -9.57 -10.91
CA ASN A 63 -2.31 -10.75 -10.55
C ASN A 63 -2.80 -12.02 -11.28
N ARG A 64 -4.11 -12.19 -11.46
CA ARG A 64 -4.67 -13.31 -12.24
C ARG A 64 -4.35 -13.22 -13.73
N GLN A 65 -4.32 -12.02 -14.30
CA GLN A 65 -3.87 -11.81 -15.69
C GLN A 65 -2.38 -12.12 -15.85
N THR A 66 -1.58 -11.76 -14.85
CA THR A 66 -0.15 -12.09 -14.76
C THR A 66 0.09 -13.61 -14.61
N ALA A 67 -0.79 -14.32 -13.89
CA ALA A 67 -0.73 -15.79 -13.74
C ALA A 67 -1.08 -16.57 -15.02
N ALA A 68 -1.72 -15.94 -16.02
CA ALA A 68 -1.97 -16.55 -17.33
C ALA A 68 -0.69 -16.75 -18.16
N LEU A 69 0.45 -16.17 -17.74
CA LEU A 69 1.77 -16.47 -18.29
C LEU A 69 2.33 -17.74 -17.64
N GLU A 70 1.83 -18.89 -18.10
CA GLU A 70 2.43 -20.23 -17.87
C GLU A 70 2.68 -20.64 -16.41
N GLY A 71 2.08 -19.96 -15.42
CA GLY A 71 2.34 -20.23 -14.01
C GLY A 71 3.76 -19.92 -13.54
N ASP A 72 4.56 -19.23 -14.35
CA ASP A 72 5.93 -18.86 -13.99
C ASP A 72 5.94 -17.56 -13.17
N LYS A 73 6.83 -17.47 -12.18
CA LYS A 73 6.96 -16.25 -11.37
C LYS A 73 7.62 -15.16 -12.21
N LEU A 74 7.00 -13.99 -12.24
CA LEU A 74 7.53 -12.84 -12.94
C LEU A 74 8.28 -11.93 -11.98
N LEU A 75 9.54 -11.64 -12.33
CA LEU A 75 10.37 -10.65 -11.67
C LEU A 75 10.17 -9.30 -12.35
N ASP A 76 10.13 -8.22 -11.57
CA ASP A 76 10.13 -6.87 -12.13
C ASP A 76 11.56 -6.32 -12.32
N ASN A 77 11.68 -5.06 -12.71
CA ASN A 77 13.00 -4.43 -12.88
C ASN A 77 13.77 -4.27 -11.57
N GLN A 78 13.08 -4.09 -10.44
CA GLN A 78 13.70 -3.94 -9.13
C GLN A 78 14.28 -5.29 -8.68
N ASP A 79 13.49 -6.35 -8.77
CA ASP A 79 13.91 -7.72 -8.47
C ASP A 79 15.13 -8.12 -9.30
N MET A 80 15.14 -7.82 -10.61
CA MET A 80 16.29 -8.09 -11.48
C MET A 80 17.53 -7.28 -11.13
N CYS A 81 17.38 -6.02 -10.70
CA CYS A 81 18.50 -5.20 -10.26
C CYS A 81 19.13 -5.76 -8.98
N GLU A 82 18.31 -6.14 -8.00
CA GLU A 82 18.75 -6.78 -6.76
C GLU A 82 19.43 -8.13 -7.05
N LEU A 83 18.82 -8.93 -7.91
CA LEU A 83 19.32 -10.26 -8.27
C LEU A 83 20.70 -10.22 -8.93
N LEU A 84 20.90 -9.29 -9.86
CA LEU A 84 22.16 -9.19 -10.62
C LEU A 84 23.19 -8.30 -9.92
N GLY A 85 22.79 -7.55 -8.89
CA GLY A 85 23.62 -6.51 -8.26
C GLY A 85 23.97 -5.38 -9.24
N VAL A 86 23.03 -5.01 -10.11
CA VAL A 86 23.25 -4.00 -11.16
C VAL A 86 22.26 -2.85 -11.08
N THR A 87 22.61 -1.73 -11.67
CA THR A 87 21.70 -0.58 -11.78
C THR A 87 20.69 -0.77 -12.91
N LYS A 88 19.57 -0.04 -12.84
CA LYS A 88 18.55 0.01 -13.90
C LYS A 88 19.13 0.37 -15.27
N ARG A 89 20.16 1.24 -15.31
CA ARG A 89 20.89 1.61 -16.54
C ARG A 89 21.62 0.41 -17.14
N THR A 90 22.29 -0.38 -16.31
CA THR A 90 22.97 -1.61 -16.75
C THR A 90 21.97 -2.66 -17.23
N LEU A 91 20.86 -2.83 -16.51
CA LEU A 91 19.79 -3.75 -16.91
C LEU A 91 19.15 -3.34 -18.26
N ALA A 92 18.94 -2.04 -18.50
CA ALA A 92 18.49 -1.55 -19.80
C ALA A 92 19.47 -1.89 -20.93
N ARG A 93 20.78 -1.77 -20.69
CA ARG A 93 21.81 -2.18 -21.66
C ARG A 93 21.79 -3.69 -21.91
N TYR A 94 21.53 -4.51 -20.89
CA TYR A 94 21.41 -5.96 -21.07
C TYR A 94 20.22 -6.32 -21.96
N ARG A 95 19.09 -5.61 -21.82
CA ARG A 95 17.93 -5.75 -22.73
C ARG A 95 18.25 -5.34 -24.16
N GLN A 96 18.90 -4.20 -24.36
CA GLN A 96 19.30 -3.73 -25.70
C GLN A 96 20.23 -4.73 -26.39
N LYS A 97 21.14 -5.34 -25.63
CA LYS A 97 22.07 -6.37 -26.12
C LYS A 97 21.45 -7.77 -26.20
N LYS A 98 20.15 -7.93 -25.90
CA LYS A 98 19.43 -9.22 -25.85
C LYS A 98 20.13 -10.27 -24.98
N LEU A 99 20.77 -9.84 -23.89
CA LEU A 99 21.43 -10.74 -22.94
C LEU A 99 20.45 -11.40 -21.97
N VAL A 100 19.31 -10.74 -21.73
CA VAL A 100 18.22 -11.21 -20.87
C VAL A 100 16.91 -11.12 -21.65
N THR A 101 16.13 -12.19 -21.61
CA THR A 101 14.77 -12.21 -22.16
C THR A 101 13.86 -11.36 -21.28
N TYR A 102 12.97 -10.59 -21.87
CA TYR A 102 12.02 -9.76 -21.14
C TYR A 102 10.66 -9.77 -21.84
N TYR A 103 9.63 -9.52 -21.06
CA TYR A 103 8.23 -9.45 -21.50
C TYR A 103 7.64 -8.10 -21.11
N MET A 104 6.75 -7.59 -21.96
CA MET A 104 6.02 -6.36 -21.69
C MET A 104 4.57 -6.72 -21.38
N ILE A 105 4.12 -6.41 -20.17
CA ILE A 105 2.75 -6.64 -19.70
C ILE A 105 2.24 -5.28 -19.22
N ASP A 106 1.16 -4.79 -19.83
CA ASP A 106 0.56 -3.48 -19.52
C ASP A 106 1.58 -2.33 -19.47
N GLY A 107 2.54 -2.33 -20.41
CA GLY A 107 3.59 -1.31 -20.50
C GLY A 107 4.71 -1.42 -19.46
N ARG A 108 4.68 -2.44 -18.59
CA ARG A 108 5.74 -2.74 -17.62
C ARG A 108 6.59 -3.92 -18.08
N THR A 109 7.89 -3.86 -17.77
CA THR A 109 8.84 -4.92 -18.12
C THR A 109 8.91 -5.96 -17.01
N TYR A 110 8.76 -7.23 -17.39
CA TYR A 110 8.85 -8.40 -16.53
C TYR A 110 9.83 -9.43 -17.09
N TYR A 111 10.32 -10.32 -16.23
CA TYR A 111 11.27 -11.38 -16.54
C TYR A 111 10.77 -12.69 -15.95
N LYS A 112 10.76 -13.77 -16.74
CA LYS A 112 10.39 -15.10 -16.26
C LYS A 112 11.45 -15.67 -15.34
N ALA A 113 11.05 -16.17 -14.17
CA ALA A 113 12.00 -16.71 -13.21
C ALA A 113 12.75 -17.93 -13.74
N SER A 114 12.09 -18.80 -14.51
CA SER A 114 12.73 -19.95 -15.16
C SER A 114 13.87 -19.52 -16.08
N GLU A 115 13.63 -18.58 -16.98
CA GLU A 115 14.62 -18.07 -17.93
C GLU A 115 15.75 -17.31 -17.23
N VAL A 116 15.43 -16.58 -16.16
CA VAL A 116 16.42 -15.88 -15.34
C VAL A 116 17.31 -16.88 -14.60
N GLN A 117 16.75 -17.98 -14.09
CA GLN A 117 17.51 -19.07 -13.47
C GLN A 117 18.46 -19.72 -14.48
N ASP A 118 18.01 -19.97 -15.71
CA ASP A 118 18.87 -20.48 -16.79
C ASP A 118 19.98 -19.49 -17.16
N PHE A 119 19.65 -18.20 -17.24
CA PHE A 119 20.62 -17.15 -17.51
C PHE A 119 21.75 -17.13 -16.47
N LEU A 120 21.41 -17.24 -15.18
CA LEU A 120 22.40 -17.26 -14.11
C LEU A 120 23.25 -18.53 -14.15
N ASN A 121 22.63 -19.69 -14.37
CA ASN A 121 23.32 -20.97 -14.50
C ASN A 121 24.37 -20.93 -15.63
N ARG A 122 24.02 -20.36 -16.79
CA ARG A 122 24.96 -20.16 -17.92
C ARG A 122 26.13 -19.23 -17.59
N LYS A 123 25.96 -18.31 -16.63
CA LYS A 123 26.98 -17.36 -16.19
C LYS A 123 27.80 -17.87 -15.00
N GLY A 124 27.56 -19.09 -14.52
CA GLY A 124 28.21 -19.64 -13.32
C GLY A 124 27.80 -18.92 -12.03
N LYS A 125 26.65 -18.22 -12.04
CA LYS A 125 26.09 -17.53 -10.87
C LYS A 125 24.86 -18.30 -10.38
N VAL A 126 24.63 -18.26 -9.07
CA VAL A 126 23.49 -18.94 -8.43
C VAL A 126 22.48 -17.90 -7.96
N LEU A 127 21.18 -18.20 -8.09
CA LEU A 127 20.13 -17.36 -7.54
C LEU A 127 20.32 -17.18 -6.01
N PRO A 128 20.23 -15.94 -5.48
CA PRO A 128 20.26 -15.66 -4.05
C PRO A 128 19.20 -16.47 -3.29
N ALA A 129 19.55 -16.93 -2.10
CA ALA A 129 18.69 -17.81 -1.29
C ALA A 129 17.33 -17.19 -0.95
N ARG A 130 17.24 -15.86 -0.78
CA ARG A 130 15.97 -15.14 -0.55
C ARG A 130 15.00 -15.40 -1.70
N ILE A 131 15.47 -15.20 -2.94
CA ILE A 131 14.64 -15.33 -4.14
C ILE A 131 14.32 -16.82 -4.40
N LYS A 132 15.25 -17.76 -4.13
CA LYS A 132 14.94 -19.20 -4.18
C LYS A 132 13.81 -19.61 -3.25
N LYS A 133 13.80 -19.10 -2.02
CA LYS A 133 12.72 -19.35 -1.04
C LYS A 133 11.39 -18.79 -1.54
N GLU A 134 11.39 -17.58 -2.08
CA GLU A 134 10.20 -16.97 -2.66
C GLU A 134 9.75 -17.58 -4.01
N LEU A 135 10.60 -18.39 -4.64
CA LEU A 135 10.32 -19.15 -5.86
C LEU A 135 9.86 -20.58 -5.56
N GLY A 136 9.85 -21.01 -4.30
CA GLY A 136 9.57 -22.41 -3.94
C GLY A 136 10.65 -23.39 -4.44
N LEU A 137 11.84 -22.89 -4.79
CA LEU A 137 12.96 -23.66 -5.33
C LEU A 137 13.96 -24.06 -4.23
N GLN A 138 13.47 -24.57 -3.11
CA GLN A 138 14.29 -25.29 -2.13
C GLN A 138 13.73 -26.70 -1.93
N PRO A 139 14.60 -27.70 -1.67
CA PRO A 139 14.15 -29.04 -1.30
C PRO A 139 13.30 -29.04 -0.03
#